data_AF-A0A4Y6V429-F1
#
_entry.id   AF-A0A4Y6V429-F1
#
_cell.length_a   1.000
_cell.length_b   1.000
_cell.length_c   1.000
_cell.angle_alpha   90.00
_cell.angle_beta   90.00
_cell.angle_gamma   90.00
#
_symmetry.space_group_name_H-M   'P 1'
#
loop_
_entity.id
_entity.type
_entity.pdbx_description
1 polymer ?
#
loop_
_entity_poly.entity_id
_entity_poly.type
_entity_poly.pdbx_seq_one_letter_code
_entity_poly.pdbx_strand_id
1 'polypeptide(L)'
;MTLAFPSEKTFSSNLAPSEGSPFFLYSPPPAILILNVDQTLPQKRLKEALEARGLLFGPASTTGQHARFSKATATVNALLSHPHQLNQAKASLQHELQTLNNLQLVLTIGLSSHILLMEALGIALNRQTFHMSGLARLPDGLLSAHLPTPSRIDQSGQRLLPFFEAFDALLPDIQQALFAEA
;
A
#
# COMPACT_ATOMS: atom_id res chain seq x y z
N MET A 1 -1.01 -61.81 -38.04
CA MET A 1 0.17 -61.76 -37.14
C MET A 1 0.04 -60.51 -36.31
N THR A 2 0.02 -60.70 -35.00
CA THR A 2 -0.58 -59.83 -33.99
C THR A 2 0.49 -58.95 -33.33
N LEU A 3 0.17 -57.67 -33.08
CA LEU A 3 0.95 -56.73 -32.28
C LEU A 3 0.94 -57.14 -30.80
N ALA A 4 2.09 -57.13 -30.12
CA ALA A 4 2.15 -57.14 -28.65
C ALA A 4 3.43 -56.46 -28.14
N PHE A 5 3.25 -55.34 -27.43
CA PHE A 5 4.24 -54.70 -26.57
C PHE A 5 4.30 -55.44 -25.23
N PRO A 6 5.47 -55.60 -24.57
CA PRO A 6 5.51 -56.05 -23.19
C PRO A 6 5.14 -54.93 -22.21
N SER A 7 4.27 -55.27 -21.25
CA SER A 7 3.74 -54.41 -20.19
C SER A 7 4.60 -54.41 -18.93
N GLU A 8 4.40 -53.33 -18.16
CA GLU A 8 4.41 -53.20 -16.69
C GLU A 8 5.58 -53.78 -15.87
N LYS A 9 6.36 -52.86 -15.30
CA LYS A 9 6.91 -53.03 -13.96
C LYS A 9 6.13 -52.15 -12.98
N THR A 10 5.33 -52.82 -12.17
CA THR A 10 4.75 -52.38 -10.91
C THR A 10 5.86 -51.93 -9.95
N PHE A 11 5.80 -50.67 -9.51
CA PHE A 11 6.41 -50.24 -8.25
C PHE A 11 5.29 -49.74 -7.35
N SER A 12 4.79 -50.65 -6.51
CA SER A 12 4.02 -50.30 -5.32
C SER A 12 5.01 -50.05 -4.19
N SER A 13 5.15 -48.80 -3.78
CA SER A 13 5.65 -48.45 -2.45
C SER A 13 4.66 -47.48 -1.82
N ASN A 14 3.87 -48.04 -0.89
CA ASN A 14 3.02 -47.33 0.04
C ASN A 14 3.84 -46.41 0.97
N LEU A 15 3.13 -45.49 1.63
CA LEU A 15 3.54 -44.49 2.65
C LEU A 15 4.05 -43.17 2.05
N ALA A 16 3.42 -42.01 2.25
CA ALA A 16 2.43 -41.57 3.23
C ALA A 16 1.56 -40.45 2.62
N PRO A 17 0.33 -40.20 3.11
CA PRO A 17 -0.31 -38.91 2.87
C PRO A 17 0.57 -37.86 3.55
N SER A 18 1.20 -37.00 2.76
CA SER A 18 1.87 -35.82 3.31
C SER A 18 0.77 -34.90 3.83
N GLU A 19 0.38 -35.13 5.08
CA GLU A 19 -0.31 -34.17 5.92
C GLU A 19 0.46 -32.85 5.88
N GLY A 20 -0.28 -31.76 5.87
CA GLY A 20 0.28 -30.42 5.93
C GLY A 20 0.63 -29.85 4.57
N SER A 21 -0.40 -29.55 3.76
CA SER A 21 -0.34 -28.29 3.02
C SER A 21 0.12 -27.22 4.01
N PRO A 22 1.16 -26.40 3.73
CA PRO A 22 1.36 -25.23 4.55
C PRO A 22 0.08 -24.42 4.38
N PHE A 23 -0.73 -24.38 5.44
CA PHE A 23 -1.68 -23.31 5.59
C PHE A 23 -0.83 -22.05 5.40
N PHE A 24 -0.95 -21.42 4.22
CA PHE A 24 -0.57 -20.04 4.10
C PHE A 24 -1.38 -19.38 5.21
N LEU A 25 -0.71 -19.07 6.31
CA LEU A 25 -1.24 -18.26 7.39
C LEU A 25 -1.79 -17.04 6.67
N TYR A 26 -3.10 -17.03 6.46
CA TYR A 26 -3.79 -16.05 5.66
C TYR A 26 -3.70 -14.77 6.46
N SER A 27 -2.63 -14.04 6.21
CA SER A 27 -2.38 -12.71 6.71
C SER A 27 -3.45 -11.82 6.09
N PRO A 28 -4.46 -11.31 6.82
CA PRO A 28 -5.41 -10.36 6.28
C PRO A 28 -4.67 -9.26 5.50
N PRO A 29 -5.06 -9.00 4.24
CA PRO A 29 -4.46 -7.93 3.47
C PRO A 29 -4.60 -6.60 4.21
N PRO A 30 -3.58 -5.71 4.12
CA PRO A 30 -3.62 -4.41 4.78
C PRO A 30 -4.83 -3.60 4.32
N ALA A 31 -5.49 -2.94 5.27
CA ALA A 31 -6.58 -2.01 5.00
C ALA A 31 -6.07 -0.62 4.58
N ILE A 32 -4.81 -0.29 4.89
CA ILE A 32 -4.23 1.03 4.63
C ILE A 32 -2.93 0.89 3.82
N LEU A 33 -2.86 1.56 2.66
CA LEU A 33 -1.66 1.66 1.83
C LEU A 33 -1.08 3.07 1.94
N ILE A 34 0.18 3.20 2.34
CA ILE A 34 0.88 4.48 2.43
C ILE A 34 1.74 4.66 1.20
N LEU A 35 1.45 5.68 0.40
CA LEU A 35 2.17 6.03 -0.82
C LEU A 35 3.07 7.23 -0.59
N ASN A 36 4.38 6.99 -0.58
CA ASN A 36 5.41 8.02 -0.44
C ASN A 36 6.44 7.85 -1.57
N VAL A 37 6.19 8.51 -2.69
CA VAL A 37 6.97 8.35 -3.91
C VAL A 37 8.33 9.05 -3.80
N ASP A 38 8.39 10.23 -3.17
CA ASP A 38 9.56 11.11 -3.17
C ASP A 38 10.60 10.78 -2.06
N GLN A 39 10.34 9.78 -1.22
CA GLN A 39 11.24 9.27 -0.16
C GLN A 39 12.07 10.33 0.58
N THR A 40 11.52 11.52 0.82
CA THR A 40 12.26 12.65 1.40
C THR A 40 12.68 12.38 2.85
N LEU A 41 12.00 11.44 3.50
CA LEU A 41 12.25 10.98 4.86
C LEU A 41 12.59 9.48 4.86
N PRO A 42 13.54 9.01 5.69
CA PRO A 42 13.72 7.59 5.92
C PRO A 42 12.40 6.93 6.36
N GLN A 43 11.97 5.91 5.60
CA GLN A 43 10.72 5.18 5.83
C GLN A 43 10.60 4.65 7.26
N LYS A 44 11.73 4.28 7.89
CA LYS A 44 11.79 3.86 9.30
C LYS A 44 11.27 4.94 10.26
N ARG A 45 11.70 6.20 10.09
CA ARG A 45 11.24 7.30 10.96
C ARG A 45 9.78 7.64 10.74
N LEU A 46 9.33 7.58 9.48
CA LEU A 46 7.93 7.79 9.14
C LEU A 46 7.06 6.70 9.77
N LYS A 47 7.50 5.45 9.68
CA LYS A 47 6.85 4.31 10.32
C LYS A 47 6.72 4.50 11.83
N GLU A 48 7.83 4.73 12.53
CA GLU A 48 7.85 4.93 13.99
C GLU A 48 6.90 6.05 14.42
N ALA A 49 6.84 7.14 13.64
CA ALA A 49 6.00 8.29 13.97
C ALA A 49 4.51 8.07 13.71
N LEU A 50 4.16 7.23 12.73
CA LEU A 50 2.78 6.82 12.46
C LEU A 50 2.32 5.76 13.48
N GLU A 51 3.20 4.83 13.86
CA GLU A 51 2.97 3.86 14.94
C GLU A 51 2.70 4.55 16.28
N ALA A 52 3.47 5.59 16.60
CA ALA A 52 3.26 6.40 17.80
C ALA A 52 1.88 7.08 17.87
N ARG A 53 1.16 7.15 16.74
CA ARG A 53 -0.19 7.74 16.63
C ARG A 53 -1.28 6.71 16.40
N GLY A 54 -0.95 5.43 16.55
CA GLY A 54 -1.93 4.33 16.53
C GLY A 54 -2.14 3.67 15.16
N LEU A 55 -1.36 4.00 14.12
CA LEU A 55 -1.33 3.19 12.91
C LEU A 55 -0.55 1.90 13.17
N LEU A 56 -1.18 0.75 12.98
CA LEU A 56 -0.56 -0.55 13.21
C LEU A 56 0.17 -1.02 11.96
N PHE A 57 1.43 -1.42 12.12
CA PHE A 57 2.23 -2.05 11.06
C PHE A 57 2.69 -3.43 11.54
N GLY A 58 1.91 -4.47 11.30
CA GLY A 58 2.24 -5.83 11.74
C GLY A 58 2.21 -6.86 10.61
N PRO A 59 2.82 -8.05 10.83
CA PRO A 59 2.37 -9.25 10.13
C PRO A 59 0.90 -9.49 10.55
N ALA A 60 0.03 -9.84 9.61
CA ALA A 60 -1.41 -9.65 9.82
C ALA A 60 -2.07 -10.70 10.75
N SER A 61 -1.31 -11.30 11.66
CA SER A 61 -1.81 -12.15 12.75
C SER A 61 -2.45 -11.38 13.90
N THR A 62 -2.46 -10.04 13.84
CA THR A 62 -3.15 -9.18 14.81
C THR A 62 -4.47 -8.71 14.21
N THR A 63 -5.58 -8.96 14.92
CA THR A 63 -6.90 -8.43 14.60
C THR A 63 -6.85 -6.90 14.64
N GLY A 64 -6.81 -6.26 13.47
CA GLY A 64 -6.71 -4.81 13.32
C GLY A 64 -6.43 -4.41 11.88
N GLN A 65 -6.71 -3.14 11.54
CA GLN A 65 -6.38 -2.58 10.24
C GLN A 65 -4.88 -2.29 10.17
N HIS A 66 -4.17 -3.02 9.31
CA HIS A 66 -2.73 -2.85 9.14
C HIS A 66 -2.43 -1.87 8.02
N ALA A 67 -1.47 -1.00 8.30
CA ALA A 67 -0.84 -0.13 7.34
C ALA A 67 0.38 -0.81 6.71
N ARG A 68 0.55 -0.60 5.41
CA ARG A 68 1.74 -1.01 4.66
C ARG A 68 2.18 0.12 3.76
N PHE A 69 3.50 0.30 3.65
CA PHE A 69 4.05 1.18 2.62
C PHE A 69 4.00 0.52 1.24
N SER A 70 3.63 1.32 0.24
CA SER A 70 3.68 0.92 -1.16
C SER A 70 5.11 0.62 -1.60
N LYS A 71 5.26 -0.36 -2.49
CA LYS A 71 6.50 -0.64 -3.22
C LYS A 71 6.70 0.30 -4.42
N ALA A 72 5.71 1.11 -4.77
CA ALA A 72 5.81 2.09 -5.82
C ALA A 72 6.75 3.22 -5.39
N THR A 73 7.94 3.21 -5.97
CA THR A 73 8.96 4.23 -5.74
C THR A 73 9.31 4.89 -7.07
N ALA A 74 9.29 6.22 -7.11
CA ALA A 74 9.85 6.96 -8.24
C ALA A 74 10.66 8.12 -7.69
N THR A 75 11.90 8.29 -8.16
CA THR A 75 12.69 9.44 -7.78
C THR A 75 12.15 10.66 -8.53
N VAL A 76 11.27 11.42 -7.89
CA VAL A 76 10.74 12.67 -8.45
C VAL A 76 11.68 13.79 -8.05
N ASN A 77 12.89 13.81 -8.62
CA ASN A 77 13.69 15.03 -8.55
C ASN A 77 12.91 16.13 -9.29
N ALA A 78 12.81 17.30 -8.67
CA ALA A 78 12.00 18.46 -9.06
C ALA A 78 12.22 19.01 -10.48
N LEU A 79 13.01 18.34 -11.32
CA LEU A 79 13.33 18.75 -12.67
C LEU A 79 13.12 17.69 -13.76
N LEU A 80 12.71 16.45 -13.47
CA LEU A 80 12.19 15.44 -14.43
C LEU A 80 12.25 14.05 -13.75
N SER A 81 11.13 13.53 -13.26
CA SER A 81 11.01 12.08 -13.07
C SER A 81 11.15 11.42 -14.44
N HIS A 82 12.08 10.47 -14.60
CA HIS A 82 12.24 9.76 -15.87
C HIS A 82 10.92 9.07 -16.21
N PRO A 83 10.33 9.25 -17.42
CA PRO A 83 9.04 8.66 -17.78
C PRO A 83 8.98 7.16 -17.55
N HIS A 84 10.11 6.47 -17.73
CA HIS A 84 10.24 5.04 -17.45
C HIS A 84 10.06 4.69 -15.96
N GLN A 85 10.66 5.47 -15.05
CA GLN A 85 10.53 5.25 -13.61
C GLN A 85 9.11 5.52 -13.13
N LEU A 86 8.45 6.54 -13.68
CA LEU A 86 7.06 6.85 -13.36
C LEU A 86 6.11 5.76 -13.88
N ASN A 87 6.34 5.24 -15.08
CA ASN A 87 5.58 4.10 -15.61
C ASN A 87 5.79 2.81 -14.80
N GLN A 88 7.01 2.53 -14.34
CA GLN A 88 7.29 1.40 -13.45
C GLN A 88 6.59 1.57 -12.09
N ALA A 89 6.67 2.75 -11.49
CA ALA A 89 5.99 3.05 -10.23
C ALA A 89 4.46 2.93 -10.38
N LYS A 90 3.91 3.42 -11.50
CA LYS A 90 2.49 3.27 -11.84
C LYS A 90 2.10 1.80 -11.97
N ALA A 91 2.84 1.01 -12.74
CA ALA A 91 2.56 -0.42 -12.91
C ALA A 91 2.65 -1.19 -11.59
N SER A 92 3.66 -0.87 -10.77
CA SER A 92 3.79 -1.43 -9.42
C SER A 92 2.61 -1.04 -8.53
N LEU A 93 2.17 0.21 -8.56
CA LEU A 93 1.03 0.68 -7.77
C LEU A 93 -0.26 0.02 -8.22
N GLN A 94 -0.49 -0.10 -9.53
CA GLN A 94 -1.65 -0.78 -10.09
C GLN A 94 -1.70 -2.25 -9.64
N HIS A 95 -0.57 -2.95 -9.69
CA HIS A 95 -0.47 -4.31 -9.20
C HIS A 95 -0.76 -4.39 -7.68
N GLU A 96 -0.26 -3.44 -6.87
CA GLU A 96 -0.58 -3.41 -5.44
C GLU A 96 -2.07 -3.17 -5.19
N LEU A 97 -2.68 -2.18 -5.85
CA LEU A 97 -4.11 -1.89 -5.71
C LEU A 97 -4.98 -3.09 -6.12
N GLN A 98 -4.58 -3.85 -7.15
CA GLN A 98 -5.31 -5.03 -7.61
C GLN A 98 -5.12 -6.27 -6.73
N THR A 99 -4.03 -6.34 -5.96
CA THR A 99 -3.73 -7.51 -5.11
C THR A 99 -4.16 -7.31 -3.66
N LEU A 100 -4.42 -6.07 -3.25
CA LEU A 100 -4.87 -5.72 -1.91
C LEU A 100 -6.40 -5.68 -1.84
N ASN A 101 -7.02 -6.85 -1.83
CA ASN A 101 -8.48 -7.00 -1.89
C ASN A 101 -9.24 -6.43 -0.67
N ASN A 102 -8.55 -6.17 0.44
CA ASN A 102 -9.12 -5.55 1.64
C ASN A 102 -8.70 -4.09 1.83
N LEU A 103 -8.13 -3.47 0.79
CA LEU A 103 -7.68 -2.09 0.86
C LEU A 103 -8.89 -1.16 0.99
N GLN A 104 -8.90 -0.38 2.07
CA GLN A 104 -9.96 0.58 2.37
C GLN A 104 -9.47 2.03 2.24
N LEU A 105 -8.17 2.28 2.46
CA LEU A 105 -7.59 3.62 2.44
C LEU A 105 -6.22 3.65 1.75
N VAL A 106 -6.00 4.65 0.90
CA VAL A 106 -4.68 5.05 0.42
C VAL A 106 -4.29 6.39 1.04
N LEU A 107 -3.24 6.39 1.85
CA LEU A 107 -2.64 7.59 2.43
C LEU A 107 -1.51 8.08 1.53
N THR A 108 -1.76 9.13 0.75
CA THR A 108 -0.78 9.74 -0.15
C THR A 108 0.02 10.83 0.55
N ILE A 109 1.34 10.79 0.42
CA ILE A 109 2.24 11.78 1.01
C ILE A 109 2.86 12.61 -0.12
N GLY A 110 2.47 13.87 -0.20
CA GLY A 110 2.90 14.80 -1.22
C GLY A 110 2.12 14.70 -2.53
N LEU A 111 2.14 15.80 -3.27
CA LEU A 111 1.39 15.97 -4.52
C LEU A 111 1.80 14.92 -5.57
N SER A 112 3.08 14.56 -5.66
CA SER A 112 3.56 13.56 -6.61
C SER A 112 2.95 12.17 -6.35
N SER A 113 2.80 11.79 -5.09
CA SER A 113 2.14 10.54 -4.70
C SER A 113 0.66 10.56 -5.06
N HIS A 114 -0.02 11.71 -4.84
CA HIS A 114 -1.42 11.88 -5.23
C HIS A 114 -1.61 11.75 -6.75
N ILE A 115 -0.78 12.42 -7.55
CA ILE A 115 -0.84 12.34 -9.01
C ILE A 115 -0.63 10.89 -9.47
N LEU A 116 0.39 10.20 -8.93
CA LEU A 116 0.66 8.81 -9.28
C LEU A 116 -0.53 7.89 -8.96
N LEU A 117 -1.20 8.11 -7.83
CA LEU A 117 -2.42 7.37 -7.47
C LEU A 117 -3.54 7.60 -8.49
N MET A 118 -3.82 8.86 -8.84
CA MET A 118 -4.85 9.19 -9.82
C MET A 118 -4.56 8.57 -11.18
N GLU A 119 -3.30 8.65 -11.64
CA GLU A 119 -2.88 8.04 -12.90
C GLU A 119 -2.94 6.51 -12.89
N ALA A 120 -2.62 5.87 -11.75
CA ALA A 120 -2.72 4.42 -11.58
C ALA A 120 -4.18 3.96 -11.63
N LEU A 121 -5.10 4.73 -11.04
CA LEU A 121 -6.54 4.47 -11.06
C LEU A 121 -7.23 4.88 -12.39
N GLY A 122 -6.52 5.58 -13.28
CA GLY A 122 -7.09 6.09 -14.52
C GLY A 122 -8.07 7.25 -14.32
N ILE A 123 -8.00 7.93 -13.18
CA ILE A 123 -8.84 9.08 -12.84
C ILE A 123 -8.17 10.34 -13.41
N ALA A 124 -8.89 11.09 -14.24
CA ALA A 124 -8.40 12.36 -14.75
C ALA A 124 -8.28 13.38 -13.61
N LEU A 125 -7.13 14.04 -13.48
CA LEU A 125 -6.84 15.01 -12.42
C LEU A 125 -7.88 16.14 -12.33
N ASN A 126 -8.50 16.53 -13.46
CA ASN A 126 -9.55 17.55 -13.48
C ASN A 126 -10.88 17.09 -12.83
N ARG A 127 -11.03 15.81 -12.49
CA ARG A 127 -12.25 15.24 -11.90
C ARG A 127 -12.20 15.15 -10.38
N GLN A 128 -11.05 15.41 -9.76
CA GLN A 128 -10.94 15.48 -8.31
C GLN A 128 -10.29 16.79 -7.88
N THR A 129 -11.03 17.56 -7.09
CA THR A 129 -10.47 18.72 -6.41
C THR A 129 -9.48 18.22 -5.37
N PHE A 130 -8.21 18.57 -5.54
CA PHE A 130 -7.18 18.26 -4.55
C PHE A 130 -7.44 19.09 -3.29
N HIS A 131 -7.80 18.42 -2.21
CA HIS A 131 -7.86 19.01 -0.88
C HIS A 131 -6.69 18.50 -0.06
N MET A 132 -5.77 19.40 0.27
CA MET A 132 -4.69 19.09 1.19
C MET A 132 -5.31 18.78 2.56
N SER A 133 -4.91 17.68 3.20
CA SER A 133 -5.47 17.21 4.49
C SER A 133 -6.97 16.89 4.45
N GLY A 134 -7.51 16.46 3.30
CA GLY A 134 -8.89 15.96 3.18
C GLY A 134 -8.94 14.45 2.99
N LEU A 135 -10.05 13.84 3.44
CA LEU A 135 -10.46 12.48 3.09
C LEU A 135 -11.44 12.54 1.91
N ALA A 136 -11.19 11.77 0.86
CA ALA A 136 -12.05 11.68 -0.31
C ALA A 136 -12.38 10.21 -0.61
N ARG A 137 -13.64 9.91 -0.96
CA ARG A 137 -14.04 8.58 -1.43
C ARG A 137 -13.89 8.52 -2.96
N LEU A 138 -13.17 7.52 -3.45
CA LEU A 138 -12.98 7.25 -4.86
C LEU A 138 -14.19 6.47 -5.43
N PRO A 139 -14.37 6.42 -6.77
CA PRO A 139 -15.54 5.81 -7.39
C PRO A 139 -15.77 4.33 -7.06
N ASP A 140 -14.72 3.62 -6.69
CA ASP A 140 -14.71 2.21 -6.27
C ASP A 140 -14.99 2.01 -4.77
N GLY A 141 -15.24 3.10 -4.02
CA GLY A 141 -15.42 3.08 -2.57
C GLY A 141 -14.10 3.19 -1.78
N LEU A 142 -12.95 3.16 -2.45
CA LEU A 142 -11.64 3.31 -1.82
C LEU A 142 -11.48 4.72 -1.24
N LEU A 143 -11.04 4.83 0.01
CA LEU A 143 -10.74 6.12 0.61
C LEU A 143 -9.36 6.59 0.16
N SER A 144 -9.22 7.88 -0.08
CA SER A 144 -7.97 8.56 -0.38
C SER A 144 -7.78 9.69 0.60
N ALA A 145 -6.61 9.73 1.22
CA ALA A 145 -6.19 10.77 2.13
C ALA A 145 -4.90 11.40 1.61
N HIS A 146 -4.74 12.70 1.82
CA HIS A 146 -3.53 13.41 1.41
C HIS A 146 -2.85 14.13 2.56
N LEU A 147 -1.57 13.82 2.77
CA LEU A 147 -0.68 14.51 3.69
C LEU A 147 0.36 15.32 2.92
N PRO A 148 0.78 16.49 3.44
CA PRO A 148 1.88 17.24 2.82
C PRO A 148 3.17 16.43 2.81
N THR A 149 4.08 16.71 1.87
CA THR A 149 5.42 16.11 1.91
C THR A 149 6.13 16.55 3.19
N PRO A 150 6.67 15.63 4.00
CA PRO A 150 7.53 16.03 5.12
C PRO A 150 8.75 16.76 4.55
N SER A 151 8.91 18.03 4.94
CA SER A 151 10.05 18.84 4.52
C SER A 151 11.35 18.18 5.01
N ARG A 152 12.43 18.26 4.20
CA ARG A 152 13.76 17.76 4.62
C ARG A 152 14.09 18.36 5.99
N ILE A 153 14.30 17.49 6.96
CA ILE A 153 14.67 17.82 8.35
C ILE A 153 15.88 18.77 8.29
N ASP A 154 15.76 19.97 8.86
CA ASP A 154 16.96 20.65 9.35
C ASP A 154 17.32 20.06 10.72
N GLN A 155 18.57 20.25 11.15
CA GLN A 155 19.16 19.62 12.33
C GLN A 155 18.37 19.82 13.65
N SER A 156 17.33 20.68 13.65
CA SER A 156 16.49 20.98 14.81
C SER A 156 15.23 20.10 14.95
N GLY A 157 14.87 19.28 13.96
CA GLY A 157 13.69 18.40 14.02
C GLY A 157 12.33 19.10 13.92
N GLN A 158 12.29 20.43 13.81
CA GLN A 158 11.04 21.22 13.81
C GLN A 158 10.19 21.11 12.53
N ARG A 159 10.74 20.60 11.43
CA ARG A 159 10.09 20.60 10.11
C ARG A 159 9.13 19.44 9.82
N LEU A 160 8.99 18.50 10.75
CA LEU A 160 7.99 17.44 10.68
C LEU A 160 6.63 17.85 11.27
N LEU A 161 6.59 18.97 11.99
CA LEU A 161 5.40 19.43 12.70
C LEU A 161 4.19 19.60 11.77
N PRO A 162 4.29 20.23 10.58
CA PRO A 162 3.12 20.40 9.71
C PRO A 162 2.58 19.09 9.13
N PHE A 163 3.45 18.09 8.94
CA PHE A 163 3.03 16.75 8.52
C PHE A 163 2.21 16.08 9.62
N PHE A 164 2.70 16.17 10.86
CA PHE A 164 2.03 15.56 12.00
C PHE A 164 0.74 16.27 12.37
N GLU A 165 0.70 17.60 12.37
CA GLU A 165 -0.53 18.36 12.59
C GLU A 165 -1.60 17.99 11.56
N ALA A 166 -1.22 17.88 10.28
CA ALA A 166 -2.13 17.46 9.23
C ALA A 166 -2.62 16.01 9.43
N PHE A 167 -1.75 15.10 9.88
CA PHE A 167 -2.12 13.73 10.15
C PHE A 167 -3.01 13.59 11.40
N ASP A 168 -2.68 14.32 12.47
CA ASP A 168 -3.44 14.33 13.72
C ASP A 168 -4.85 14.94 13.49
N ALA A 169 -4.96 15.95 12.62
CA ALA A 169 -6.24 16.51 12.21
C ALA A 169 -7.09 15.54 11.37
N LEU A 170 -6.45 14.71 10.55
CA LEU A 170 -7.11 13.74 9.66
C LEU A 170 -7.46 12.42 10.36
N LEU A 171 -6.75 12.09 11.44
CA LEU A 171 -6.89 10.82 12.14
C LEU A 171 -8.33 10.51 12.58
N PRO A 172 -9.11 11.46 13.15
CA PRO A 172 -10.51 11.21 13.50
C PRO A 172 -11.37 10.83 12.29
N ASP A 173 -11.19 11.50 11.15
CA ASP A 173 -11.93 11.22 9.92
C ASP A 173 -11.55 9.86 9.33
N ILE A 174 -10.25 9.51 9.37
CA ILE A 174 -9.77 8.18 8.98
C ILE A 174 -10.41 7.11 9.87
N GLN A 175 -10.38 7.29 11.19
CA GLN A 175 -10.97 6.34 12.12
C GLN A 175 -12.48 6.21 11.87
N GLN A 176 -13.19 7.33 11.77
CA GLN A 176 -14.63 7.29 11.49
C GLN A 176 -14.93 6.58 10.17
N ALA A 177 -14.23 6.91 9.09
CA ALA A 177 -14.50 6.32 7.79
C ALA A 177 -14.15 4.84 7.70
N LEU A 178 -13.14 4.40 8.46
CA LEU A 178 -12.71 3.00 8.51
C LEU A 178 -13.52 2.14 9.49
N PHE A 179 -14.18 2.74 10.50
CA PHE A 179 -14.95 2.04 11.53
C PHE A 179 -16.47 2.26 11.45
N ALA A 180 -16.98 3.15 10.58
CA ALA A 180 -18.41 3.40 10.43
C ALA A 180 -19.17 2.33 9.61
N GLU A 181 -18.47 1.43 8.92
CA GLU A 181 -19.06 0.32 8.13
C GLU A 181 -18.95 -1.06 8.83
N ALA A 182 -18.67 -1.10 10.14
CA ALA A 182 -18.61 -2.33 10.94
C ALA A 182 -19.95 -2.72 11.58
#